data_AF-A0AAN7Y9G1-F1
#
_entry.id   AF-A0AAN7Y9G1-F1
#
_cell.length_a   1.000
_cell.length_b   1.000
_cell.length_c   1.000
_cell.angle_alpha   90.00
_cell.angle_beta   90.00
_cell.angle_gamma   90.00
#
_symmetry.space_group_name_H-M   'P 1'
#
loop_
_entity.id
_entity.type
_entity.pdbx_description
1 polymer ?
#
loop_
_entity_poly.entity_id
_entity_poly.type
_entity_poly.pdbx_seq_one_letter_code
_entity_poly.pdbx_strand_id
1 'polypeptide(L)'
;MRTTEEAEGFDGEASNTSMISGASSPYQPTTEPVLSRNVLGGIRCDMEYLKSYFGILKVVEVVLSLIGFICIETIMMCSPCGGVYFFEFVSCSCFVVTGVLLLIFCLKLHTKVPQFNWSLPDLVNTASSTFFFFLSSLVLAFINHKTGAEIAAVIFGFLVTGVYGVNTFLAVRRWRRGNGCQGANQTSEYMRARTASRGEMEARPELA
;
A
#
# COMPACT_ATOMS: atom_id res chain seq x y z
N MET A 1 -15.81 7.61 -36.47
CA MET A 1 -16.82 6.54 -36.43
C MET A 1 -17.51 6.60 -35.08
N ARG A 2 -18.78 6.98 -35.09
CA ARG A 2 -19.74 6.96 -33.98
C ARG A 2 -20.54 5.67 -34.09
N THR A 3 -20.80 5.02 -32.95
CA THR A 3 -21.86 4.03 -32.70
C THR A 3 -22.17 4.22 -31.21
N THR A 4 -23.27 4.80 -30.70
CA THR A 4 -24.73 4.63 -30.86
C THR A 4 -25.22 3.20 -30.77
N GLU A 5 -25.53 2.78 -29.54
CA GLU A 5 -26.63 1.86 -29.23
C GLU A 5 -27.41 2.45 -28.05
N GLU A 6 -28.65 2.86 -28.33
CA GLU A 6 -29.74 3.10 -27.38
C GLU A 6 -30.43 1.74 -27.15
N ALA A 7 -30.79 1.33 -25.93
CA ALA A 7 -32.08 1.49 -25.26
C ALA A 7 -31.99 0.58 -24.00
N GLU A 8 -32.55 0.85 -22.82
CA GLU A 8 -33.98 0.93 -22.54
C GLU A 8 -34.24 1.86 -21.36
N GLY A 9 -35.34 2.61 -21.46
CA GLY A 9 -35.86 3.46 -20.41
C GLY A 9 -36.51 2.66 -19.28
N PHE A 10 -36.34 3.18 -18.07
CA PHE A 10 -37.32 2.98 -17.02
C PHE A 10 -37.43 4.30 -16.23
N ASP A 11 -38.42 5.10 -16.62
CA ASP A 11 -38.82 6.31 -15.93
C ASP A 11 -39.47 5.95 -14.59
N GLY A 12 -38.64 5.81 -13.56
CA GLY A 12 -39.06 5.75 -12.17
C GLY A 12 -39.30 7.16 -11.64
N GLU A 13 -40.44 7.75 -11.98
CA GLU A 13 -40.96 8.99 -11.40
C GLU A 13 -41.17 8.82 -9.89
N ALA A 14 -40.15 9.14 -9.09
CA ALA A 14 -40.27 9.24 -7.64
C ALA A 14 -40.53 10.70 -7.26
N SER A 15 -41.82 11.02 -7.23
CA SER A 15 -42.49 12.16 -6.60
C SER A 15 -41.60 13.05 -5.73
N ASN A 16 -41.48 14.32 -6.14
CA ASN A 16 -41.08 15.43 -5.30
C ASN A 16 -42.13 15.63 -4.19
N THR A 17 -42.06 14.88 -3.10
CA THR A 17 -42.81 15.20 -1.88
C THR A 17 -42.11 16.36 -1.19
N SER A 18 -42.60 17.57 -1.48
CA SER A 18 -42.31 18.77 -0.72
C SER A 18 -42.58 18.52 0.77
N MET A 19 -41.51 18.43 1.56
CA MET A 19 -41.59 18.41 3.02
C MET A 19 -41.92 19.84 3.48
N ILE A 20 -43.21 20.19 3.43
CA ILE A 20 -43.74 21.34 4.16
C ILE A 20 -43.50 21.06 5.65
N SER A 21 -42.71 21.92 6.31
CA SER A 21 -42.44 21.83 7.73
C SER A 21 -43.72 22.07 8.54
N GLY A 22 -44.40 20.98 8.91
CA GLY A 22 -45.35 20.97 10.01
C GLY A 22 -44.58 20.98 11.33
N ALA A 23 -44.35 22.16 11.89
CA ALA A 23 -43.74 22.34 13.19
C ALA A 23 -44.70 21.94 14.32
N SER A 24 -44.84 20.64 14.63
CA SER A 24 -45.36 20.14 15.92
C SER A 24 -45.38 18.60 16.06
N SER A 25 -44.28 17.89 15.75
CA SER A 25 -44.15 16.47 16.12
C SER A 25 -43.03 16.32 17.17
N PRO A 26 -43.31 15.71 18.36
CA PRO A 26 -42.28 15.40 19.36
C PRO A 26 -41.24 14.38 18.86
N TYR A 27 -41.54 13.69 17.77
CA TYR A 27 -40.63 12.76 17.11
C TYR A 27 -39.95 13.47 15.96
N GLN A 28 -38.73 13.94 16.21
CA GLN A 28 -37.81 14.35 15.15
C GLN A 28 -37.38 13.09 14.41
N PRO A 29 -37.57 12.97 13.09
CA PRO A 29 -37.03 11.85 12.33
C PRO A 29 -35.50 11.93 12.36
N THR A 30 -34.85 11.08 13.17
CA THR A 30 -33.42 10.79 13.04
C THR A 30 -33.20 9.88 11.84
N THR A 31 -33.51 10.39 10.65
CA THR A 31 -32.96 9.81 9.43
C THR A 31 -31.51 10.26 9.35
N GLU A 32 -30.64 9.54 10.06
CA GLU A 32 -29.25 9.45 9.61
C GLU A 32 -29.30 9.06 8.13
N PRO A 33 -28.59 9.77 7.24
CA PRO A 33 -28.57 9.38 5.84
C PRO A 33 -28.04 7.96 5.81
N VAL A 34 -28.89 7.00 5.42
CA VAL A 34 -28.44 5.65 5.05
C VAL A 34 -27.51 5.87 3.87
N LEU A 35 -26.21 5.90 4.16
CA LEU A 35 -25.17 5.90 3.16
C LEU A 35 -25.47 4.69 2.29
N SER A 36 -25.96 4.93 1.08
CA SER A 36 -26.33 3.89 0.14
C SER A 36 -25.10 3.03 -0.06
N ARG A 37 -25.05 1.90 0.66
CA ARG A 37 -23.93 0.98 0.63
C ARG A 37 -24.10 0.23 -0.67
N ASN A 38 -23.64 0.85 -1.75
CA ASN A 38 -23.36 0.18 -3.00
C ASN A 38 -22.25 -0.84 -2.70
N VAL A 39 -22.65 -2.01 -2.20
CA VAL A 39 -21.77 -3.17 -1.93
C VAL A 39 -21.13 -3.66 -3.24
N LEU A 40 -21.59 -3.18 -4.39
CA LEU A 40 -21.06 -3.46 -5.73
C LEU A 40 -20.76 -2.19 -6.54
N GLY A 41 -20.43 -1.07 -5.87
CA GLY A 41 -20.19 0.22 -6.51
C GLY A 41 -18.72 0.51 -6.77
N GLY A 42 -18.13 -0.15 -7.76
CA GLY A 42 -16.88 0.25 -8.42
C GLY A 42 -15.62 0.18 -7.56
N ILE A 43 -14.63 -0.58 -8.04
CA ILE A 43 -13.22 -0.34 -7.72
C ILE A 43 -12.91 1.12 -8.09
N ARG A 44 -13.14 2.06 -7.17
CA ARG A 44 -12.67 3.43 -7.31
C ARG A 44 -11.22 3.43 -6.89
N CYS A 45 -10.33 3.23 -7.86
CA CYS A 45 -8.90 3.46 -7.66
C CYS A 45 -8.71 4.90 -7.17
N ASP A 46 -8.16 5.03 -5.98
CA ASP A 46 -7.78 6.31 -5.43
C ASP A 46 -6.54 6.82 -6.14
N MET A 47 -6.76 7.64 -7.16
CA MET A 47 -5.72 8.33 -7.91
C MET A 47 -4.90 9.28 -7.01
N GLU A 48 -5.40 9.67 -5.83
CA GLU A 48 -4.66 10.52 -4.89
C GLU A 48 -3.43 9.79 -4.32
N TYR A 49 -3.55 8.48 -4.02
CA TYR A 49 -2.41 7.70 -3.54
C TYR A 49 -1.36 7.52 -4.63
N LEU A 50 -1.76 7.25 -5.87
CA LEU A 50 -0.85 7.13 -7.01
C LEU A 50 -0.09 8.44 -7.28
N LYS A 51 -0.70 9.59 -6.98
CA LYS A 51 -0.07 10.90 -7.11
C LYS A 51 0.85 11.25 -5.95
N SER A 52 0.76 10.53 -4.83
CA SER A 52 1.65 10.70 -3.69
C SER A 52 3.06 10.24 -4.03
N TYR A 53 4.06 10.88 -3.41
CA TYR A 53 5.47 10.56 -3.63
C TYR A 53 5.79 9.06 -3.43
N PHE A 54 5.24 8.43 -2.37
CA PHE A 54 5.41 7.00 -2.13
C PHE A 54 4.65 6.13 -3.15
N GLY A 55 3.50 6.58 -3.65
CA GLY A 55 2.75 5.87 -4.69
C GLY A 55 3.50 5.86 -6.01
N ILE A 56 4.05 7.01 -6.41
CA ILE A 56 4.87 7.13 -7.63
C ILE A 56 6.09 6.20 -7.53
N LEU A 57 6.80 6.18 -6.40
CA LEU A 57 7.94 5.28 -6.21
C LEU A 57 7.54 3.82 -6.39
N LYS A 58 6.41 3.39 -5.82
CA LYS A 58 5.91 2.01 -5.98
C LYS A 58 5.53 1.68 -7.41
N VAL A 59 4.92 2.62 -8.15
CA VAL A 59 4.63 2.42 -9.58
C VAL A 59 5.93 2.23 -10.35
N VAL A 60 6.92 3.08 -10.08
CA VAL A 60 8.23 3.01 -10.73
C VAL A 60 8.95 1.68 -10.39
N GLU A 61 8.88 1.21 -9.15
CA GLU A 61 9.40 -0.10 -8.72
C GLU A 61 8.74 -1.25 -9.49
N VAL A 62 7.42 -1.25 -9.60
CA VAL A 62 6.65 -2.28 -10.32
C VAL A 62 6.99 -2.28 -11.82
N VAL A 63 7.08 -1.09 -12.43
CA VAL A 63 7.42 -0.98 -13.86
C VAL A 63 8.86 -1.43 -14.13
N LEU A 64 9.83 -0.98 -13.33
CA LEU A 64 11.23 -1.36 -13.50
C LEU A 64 11.47 -2.84 -13.21
N SER A 65 10.80 -3.43 -12.21
CA SER A 65 10.90 -4.86 -11.93
C SER A 65 10.30 -5.71 -13.06
N LEU A 66 9.19 -5.28 -13.66
CA LEU A 66 8.63 -5.91 -14.85
C LEU A 66 9.57 -5.81 -16.05
N ILE A 67 10.20 -4.65 -16.28
CA ILE A 67 11.20 -4.50 -17.36
C ILE A 67 12.38 -5.44 -17.12
N GLY A 68 12.90 -5.52 -15.90
CA GLY A 68 13.97 -6.46 -15.54
C GLY A 68 13.57 -7.92 -15.77
N PHE A 69 12.34 -8.29 -15.40
CA PHE A 69 11.78 -9.62 -15.65
C PHE A 69 11.69 -9.95 -17.15
N ILE A 70 11.17 -9.02 -17.96
CA ILE A 70 11.10 -9.22 -19.42
C ILE A 70 12.51 -9.33 -20.02
N CYS A 71 13.46 -8.50 -19.56
CA CYS A 71 14.84 -8.55 -20.05
C CYS A 71 15.48 -9.92 -19.79
N ILE A 72 15.26 -10.51 -18.61
CA ILE A 72 15.85 -11.81 -18.27
C ILE A 72 15.18 -12.97 -19.02
N GLU A 73 13.85 -12.93 -19.19
CA GLU A 73 13.07 -13.93 -19.95
C GLU A 73 13.45 -13.99 -21.44
N THR A 74 13.86 -12.87 -22.02
CA THR A 74 14.28 -12.85 -23.44
C THR A 74 15.60 -13.57 -23.71
N ILE A 75 16.35 -13.98 -22.67
CA ILE A 75 17.63 -14.66 -22.79
C ILE A 75 17.38 -16.16 -23.05
N MET A 76 17.35 -16.56 -24.32
CA MET A 76 17.07 -17.94 -24.75
C MET A 76 18.21 -18.94 -24.53
N MET A 77 19.46 -18.48 -24.35
CA MET A 77 20.65 -19.31 -24.22
C MET A 77 21.41 -18.85 -22.98
N CYS A 78 21.50 -19.70 -21.95
CA CYS A 78 22.21 -19.36 -20.72
C CYS A 78 23.25 -20.42 -20.36
N SER A 79 24.45 -19.98 -19.99
CA SER A 79 25.51 -20.82 -19.46
C SER A 79 26.43 -19.91 -18.67
N PRO A 80 26.39 -19.85 -17.32
CA PRO A 80 25.63 -20.62 -16.33
C PRO A 80 24.23 -20.07 -15.96
N CYS A 81 23.23 -20.96 -15.92
CA CYS A 81 21.81 -20.61 -15.71
C CYS A 81 21.43 -20.18 -14.29
N GLY A 82 22.26 -20.47 -13.28
CA GLY A 82 21.89 -20.23 -11.88
C GLY A 82 21.61 -18.76 -11.55
N GLY A 83 22.43 -17.82 -12.08
CA GLY A 83 22.25 -16.38 -11.82
C GLY A 83 21.00 -15.81 -12.48
N VAL A 84 20.66 -16.30 -13.68
CA VAL A 84 19.48 -15.89 -14.46
C VAL A 84 18.20 -16.32 -13.75
N TYR A 85 18.09 -17.60 -13.35
CA TYR A 85 16.92 -18.08 -12.59
C TYR A 85 16.74 -17.39 -11.24
N PHE A 86 17.85 -17.07 -10.57
CA PHE A 86 17.78 -16.31 -9.32
C PHE A 86 17.22 -14.90 -9.55
N PHE A 87 17.65 -14.23 -10.63
CA PHE A 87 17.11 -12.92 -11.00
C PHE A 87 15.65 -12.96 -11.42
N GLU A 88 15.25 -13.96 -12.18
CA GLU A 88 13.86 -14.20 -12.57
C GLU A 88 12.96 -14.39 -11.34
N PHE A 89 13.35 -15.27 -10.42
CA PHE A 89 12.58 -15.52 -9.20
C PHE A 89 12.43 -14.26 -8.35
N VAL A 90 13.53 -13.51 -8.15
CA VAL A 90 13.51 -12.26 -7.37
C VAL A 90 12.63 -11.22 -8.04
N SER A 91 12.79 -11.01 -9.35
CA SER A 91 12.04 -9.98 -10.09
C SER A 91 10.55 -10.29 -10.13
N CYS A 92 10.16 -11.53 -10.43
CA CYS A 92 8.78 -11.98 -10.41
C CYS A 92 8.14 -11.83 -9.02
N SER A 93 8.82 -12.31 -7.97
CA SER A 93 8.31 -12.23 -6.61
C SER A 93 8.12 -10.78 -6.15
N CYS A 94 9.10 -9.92 -6.40
CA CYS A 94 9.03 -8.51 -6.00
C CYS A 94 7.95 -7.75 -6.80
N PHE A 95 7.81 -8.04 -8.10
CA PHE A 95 6.76 -7.47 -8.94
C PHE A 95 5.37 -7.84 -8.41
N VAL A 96 5.12 -9.12 -8.13
CA VAL A 96 3.82 -9.59 -7.62
C VAL A 96 3.53 -9.00 -6.24
N VAL A 97 4.46 -9.10 -5.29
CA VAL A 97 4.22 -8.62 -3.91
C VAL A 97 4.04 -7.10 -3.89
N THR A 98 4.90 -6.35 -4.58
CA THR A 98 4.81 -4.89 -4.63
C THR A 98 3.58 -4.42 -5.40
N GLY A 99 3.20 -5.12 -6.48
CA GLY A 99 1.98 -4.87 -7.24
C GLY A 99 0.72 -5.10 -6.42
N VAL A 100 0.65 -6.18 -5.64
CA VAL A 100 -0.46 -6.46 -4.73
C VAL A 100 -0.54 -5.40 -3.63
N LEU A 101 0.58 -5.03 -3.01
CA LEU A 101 0.61 -3.94 -2.02
C LEU A 101 0.12 -2.63 -2.64
N LEU A 102 0.58 -2.29 -3.85
CA LEU A 102 0.15 -1.10 -4.58
C LEU A 102 -1.37 -1.13 -4.80
N LEU A 103 -1.94 -2.26 -5.25
CA LEU A 103 -3.38 -2.42 -5.41
C LEU A 103 -4.13 -2.22 -4.09
N ILE A 104 -3.68 -2.84 -3.01
CA ILE A 104 -4.30 -2.69 -1.69
C ILE A 104 -4.35 -1.21 -1.26
N PHE A 105 -3.25 -0.47 -1.48
CA PHE A 105 -3.19 0.95 -1.17
C PHE A 105 -4.07 1.80 -2.11
N CYS A 106 -4.06 1.51 -3.42
CA CYS A 106 -4.89 2.21 -4.40
C CYS A 106 -6.39 1.99 -4.18
N LEU A 107 -6.80 0.83 -3.67
CA LEU A 107 -8.21 0.52 -3.41
C LEU A 107 -8.70 1.02 -2.05
N LYS A 108 -7.88 1.80 -1.31
CA LYS A 108 -8.09 2.16 0.09
C LYS A 108 -8.41 0.94 0.97
N LEU A 109 -8.02 -0.27 0.59
CA LEU A 109 -8.36 -1.48 1.33
C LEU A 109 -7.72 -1.48 2.73
N HIS A 110 -6.58 -0.81 2.86
CA HIS A 110 -5.95 -0.45 4.13
C HIS A 110 -6.94 0.15 5.16
N THR A 111 -7.87 1.00 4.72
CA THR A 111 -8.82 1.68 5.64
C THR A 111 -9.93 0.76 6.14
N LYS A 112 -10.22 -0.34 5.42
CA LYS A 112 -11.20 -1.34 5.85
C LYS A 112 -10.64 -2.32 6.89
N VAL A 113 -9.32 -2.47 6.96
CA VAL A 113 -8.65 -3.35 7.93
C VAL A 113 -7.64 -2.54 8.77
N PRO A 114 -8.12 -1.65 9.66
CA PRO A 114 -7.26 -0.77 10.46
C PRO A 114 -6.48 -1.49 11.55
N GLN A 115 -6.83 -2.74 11.85
CA GLN A 115 -6.19 -3.55 12.90
C GLN A 115 -4.77 -3.99 12.52
N PHE A 116 -4.44 -4.01 11.21
CA PHE A 116 -3.14 -4.45 10.73
C PHE A 116 -2.27 -3.23 10.40
N ASN A 117 -1.07 -3.16 10.97
CA ASN A 117 -0.14 -2.06 10.69
C ASN A 117 0.53 -2.28 9.33
N TRP A 118 -0.12 -1.83 8.25
CA TRP A 118 0.36 -1.96 6.87
C TRP A 118 1.67 -1.23 6.57
N SER A 119 2.16 -0.37 7.47
CA SER A 119 3.47 0.28 7.31
C SER A 119 4.64 -0.71 7.51
N LEU A 120 4.46 -1.74 8.35
CA LEU A 120 5.47 -2.77 8.59
C LEU A 120 5.68 -3.72 7.40
N PRO A 121 4.64 -4.37 6.81
CA PRO A 121 4.83 -5.23 5.65
C PRO A 121 5.37 -4.43 4.45
N ASP A 122 5.02 -3.15 4.32
CA ASP A 122 5.55 -2.29 3.27
C ASP A 122 7.06 -2.03 3.45
N LEU A 123 7.48 -1.71 4.68
CA LEU A 123 8.88 -1.55 5.03
C LEU A 123 9.67 -2.84 4.81
N VAL A 124 9.12 -3.99 5.23
CA VAL A 124 9.76 -5.30 5.07
C VAL A 124 9.88 -5.65 3.59
N ASN A 125 8.83 -5.45 2.80
CA ASN A 125 8.85 -5.72 1.36
C ASN A 125 9.89 -4.86 0.63
N THR A 126 9.94 -3.57 0.91
CA THR A 126 10.88 -2.66 0.25
C THR A 126 12.33 -2.98 0.65
N ALA A 127 12.59 -3.25 1.93
CA ALA A 127 13.92 -3.63 2.41
C ALA A 127 14.38 -4.99 1.87
N SER A 128 13.52 -6.01 1.89
CA SER A 128 13.85 -7.34 1.35
C SER A 128 14.07 -7.28 -0.15
N SER A 129 13.21 -6.57 -0.90
CA SER A 129 13.36 -6.39 -2.34
C SER A 129 14.67 -5.70 -2.68
N THR A 130 15.06 -4.64 -1.94
CA THR A 130 16.36 -3.97 -2.12
C THR A 130 17.52 -4.96 -1.99
N PHE A 131 17.51 -5.77 -0.94
CA PHE A 131 18.57 -6.73 -0.67
C PHE A 131 18.65 -7.82 -1.75
N PHE A 132 17.52 -8.42 -2.10
CA PHE A 132 17.49 -9.50 -3.10
C PHE A 132 17.82 -9.00 -4.50
N PHE A 133 17.32 -7.84 -4.93
CA PHE A 133 17.69 -7.26 -6.23
C PHE A 133 19.16 -6.88 -6.29
N PHE A 134 19.73 -6.33 -5.21
CA PHE A 134 21.16 -6.03 -5.14
C PHE A 134 22.00 -7.29 -5.31
N LEU A 135 21.68 -8.33 -4.52
CA LEU A 135 22.41 -9.60 -4.55
C LEU A 135 22.28 -10.29 -5.91
N SER A 136 21.08 -10.30 -6.46
CA SER A 136 20.78 -10.88 -7.76
C SER A 136 21.52 -10.17 -8.90
N SER A 137 21.48 -8.83 -8.92
CA SER A 137 22.19 -8.02 -9.92
C SER A 137 23.70 -8.22 -9.81
N LEU A 138 24.22 -8.40 -8.59
CA LEU A 138 25.63 -8.66 -8.34
C LEU A 138 26.05 -10.04 -8.84
N VAL A 139 25.25 -11.08 -8.57
CA VAL A 139 25.49 -12.43 -9.10
C VAL A 139 25.47 -12.42 -10.63
N LEU A 140 24.49 -11.75 -11.23
CA LEU A 140 24.42 -11.60 -12.68
C LEU A 140 25.63 -10.84 -13.20
N ALA A 141 26.04 -9.75 -12.53
CA ALA A 141 27.25 -8.96 -12.83
C ALA A 141 28.52 -9.82 -12.97
N PHE A 142 28.73 -10.75 -12.03
CA PHE A 142 29.89 -11.64 -12.03
C PHE A 142 29.87 -12.72 -13.13
N ILE A 143 28.67 -13.09 -13.58
CA ILE A 143 28.47 -14.22 -14.49
C ILE A 143 28.38 -13.78 -15.96
N ASN A 144 28.11 -12.50 -16.26
CA ASN A 144 27.85 -12.07 -17.65
C ASN A 144 28.93 -12.48 -18.66
N HIS A 145 28.47 -13.07 -19.76
CA HIS A 145 29.25 -13.40 -20.95
C HIS A 145 29.30 -12.26 -21.97
N LYS A 146 28.95 -11.03 -21.54
CA LYS A 146 28.93 -9.79 -22.35
C LYS A 146 27.88 -9.81 -23.47
N THR A 147 26.80 -10.57 -23.32
CA THR A 147 25.66 -10.47 -24.24
C THR A 147 24.87 -9.19 -23.95
N GLY A 148 24.27 -8.58 -24.97
CA GLY A 148 23.55 -7.30 -24.81
C GLY A 148 22.36 -7.38 -23.85
N ALA A 149 21.65 -8.51 -23.85
CA ALA A 149 20.51 -8.75 -22.98
C ALA A 149 20.91 -8.93 -21.50
N GLU A 150 22.00 -9.67 -21.24
CA GLU A 150 22.58 -9.81 -19.91
C GLU A 150 23.02 -8.45 -19.33
N ILE A 151 23.73 -7.64 -20.13
CA ILE A 151 24.17 -6.30 -19.73
C ILE A 151 22.95 -5.42 -19.40
N ALA A 152 21.91 -5.46 -20.23
CA ALA A 152 20.68 -4.71 -19.98
C ALA A 152 20.00 -5.16 -18.67
N ALA A 153 19.87 -6.47 -18.44
CA ALA A 153 19.28 -7.02 -17.21
C ALA A 153 20.05 -6.57 -15.95
N VAL A 154 21.39 -6.54 -16.00
CA VAL A 154 22.22 -6.03 -14.90
C VAL A 154 21.98 -4.54 -14.64
N ILE A 155 21.95 -3.72 -15.70
CA ILE A 155 21.71 -2.27 -15.57
C ILE A 155 20.33 -2.01 -14.94
N PHE A 156 19.29 -2.66 -15.46
CA PHE A 156 17.94 -2.54 -14.89
C PHE A 156 17.87 -3.09 -13.46
N GLY A 157 18.56 -4.19 -13.15
CA GLY A 157 18.65 -4.73 -11.79
C GLY A 157 19.25 -3.75 -10.78
N PHE A 158 20.33 -3.05 -11.13
CA PHE A 158 20.89 -2.00 -10.28
C PHE A 158 19.98 -0.76 -10.20
N LEU A 159 19.30 -0.38 -11.28
CA LEU A 159 18.32 0.70 -11.24
C LEU A 159 17.15 0.38 -10.29
N VAL A 160 16.60 -0.83 -10.39
CA VAL A 160 15.56 -1.33 -9.47
C VAL A 160 16.05 -1.27 -8.03
N THR A 161 17.28 -1.73 -7.77
CA THR A 161 17.90 -1.69 -6.45
C THR A 161 18.01 -0.25 -5.92
N GLY A 162 18.41 0.70 -6.76
CA GLY A 162 18.49 2.12 -6.40
C GLY A 162 17.13 2.68 -6.00
N VAL A 163 16.08 2.39 -6.78
CA VAL A 163 14.72 2.87 -6.48
C VAL A 163 14.19 2.26 -5.18
N TYR A 164 14.26 0.93 -5.03
CA TYR A 164 13.87 0.26 -3.78
C TYR A 164 14.71 0.74 -2.59
N GLY A 165 15.99 1.04 -2.78
CA GLY A 165 16.87 1.58 -1.75
C GLY A 165 16.46 2.98 -1.30
N VAL A 166 16.10 3.86 -2.23
CA VAL A 166 15.54 5.20 -1.91
C VAL A 166 14.21 5.05 -1.17
N ASN A 167 13.32 4.17 -1.63
CA ASN A 167 12.05 3.93 -0.96
C ASN A 167 12.25 3.39 0.45
N THR A 168 13.13 2.40 0.62
CA THR A 168 13.51 1.82 1.92
C THR A 168 14.09 2.88 2.85
N PHE A 169 15.00 3.73 2.36
CA PHE A 169 15.58 4.82 3.15
C PHE A 169 14.50 5.78 3.68
N LEU A 170 13.56 6.17 2.82
CA LEU A 170 12.47 7.08 3.19
C LEU A 170 11.46 6.40 4.12
N ALA A 171 11.16 5.13 3.89
CA ALA A 171 10.30 4.32 4.75
C ALA A 171 10.93 4.13 6.14
N VAL A 172 12.23 3.83 6.23
CA VAL A 172 12.97 3.75 7.50
C VAL A 172 13.00 5.11 8.21
N ARG A 173 13.24 6.21 7.49
CA ARG A 173 13.23 7.55 8.07
C ARG A 173 11.86 7.91 8.64
N ARG A 174 10.78 7.55 7.94
CA ARG A 174 9.41 7.71 8.40
C ARG A 174 9.13 6.86 9.64
N TRP A 175 9.54 5.59 9.62
CA TRP A 175 9.36 4.68 10.74
C TRP A 175 10.11 5.15 11.99
N ARG A 176 11.38 5.58 11.86
CA ARG A 176 12.16 6.14 12.98
C ARG A 176 11.51 7.38 13.58
N ARG A 177 10.97 8.29 12.74
CA ARG A 177 10.22 9.47 13.20
C ARG A 177 8.90 9.10 13.89
N GLY A 178 8.20 8.08 13.37
CA GLY A 178 6.93 7.60 13.92
C GLY A 178 7.06 6.84 15.24
N ASN A 179 8.11 6.03 15.41
CA ASN A 179 8.38 5.28 16.64
C ASN A 179 8.81 6.20 17.79
N GLY A 180 9.48 7.32 17.50
CA GLY A 180 9.85 8.31 18.52
C GLY A 180 8.64 8.95 19.21
N CYS A 181 7.55 9.22 18.48
CA CYS A 181 6.31 9.78 19.05
C CYS A 181 5.37 8.72 19.62
N GLN A 182 5.27 7.53 19.01
CA GLN A 182 4.37 6.47 19.51
C GLN A 182 4.88 5.83 20.80
N GLY A 183 6.20 5.63 20.95
CA GLY A 183 6.78 5.13 22.20
C GLY A 183 6.62 6.11 23.37
N ALA A 184 6.73 7.42 23.10
CA ALA A 184 6.51 8.46 24.11
C ALA A 184 5.03 8.55 24.54
N ASN A 185 4.09 8.50 23.59
CA ASN A 185 2.65 8.56 23.89
C ASN A 185 2.17 7.33 24.66
N GLN A 186 2.54 6.10 24.24
CA GLN A 186 2.12 4.88 24.96
C GLN A 186 2.72 4.80 26.37
N THR A 187 3.98 5.18 26.54
CA THR A 187 4.61 5.20 27.87
C THR A 187 4.01 6.30 28.75
N SER A 188 3.67 7.46 28.18
CA SER A 188 2.99 8.54 28.90
C SER A 188 1.57 8.17 29.31
N GLU A 189 0.81 7.46 28.45
CA GLU A 189 -0.53 6.99 28.79
C GLU A 189 -0.49 5.87 29.84
N TYR A 190 0.45 4.94 29.73
CA TYR A 190 0.67 3.92 30.75
C TYR A 190 1.06 4.54 32.10
N MET A 191 2.00 5.51 32.11
CA MET A 191 2.36 6.23 33.33
C MET A 191 1.18 7.02 33.90
N ARG A 192 0.42 7.74 33.06
CA ARG A 192 -0.76 8.51 33.48
C ARG A 192 -1.83 7.60 34.09
N ALA A 193 -2.14 6.47 33.45
CA ALA A 193 -3.08 5.48 33.93
C ALA A 193 -2.63 4.87 35.26
N ARG A 194 -1.33 4.58 35.41
CA ARG A 194 -0.75 4.09 36.66
C ARG A 194 -0.84 5.11 37.79
N THR A 195 -0.57 6.40 37.53
CA THR A 195 -0.71 7.45 38.55
C THR A 195 -2.15 7.72 38.93
N ALA A 196 -3.10 7.63 37.98
CA ALA A 196 -4.53 7.76 38.26
C ALA A 196 -5.01 6.63 39.19
N SER A 197 -4.66 5.38 38.89
CA SER A 197 -5.00 4.24 39.73
C SER A 197 -4.38 4.30 41.14
N ARG A 198 -3.18 4.89 41.27
CA ARG A 198 -2.55 5.09 42.59
C ARG A 198 -3.25 6.19 43.41
N GLY A 199 -3.68 7.28 42.77
CA GLY A 199 -4.41 8.37 43.44
C GLY A 199 -5.80 7.94 43.91
N GLU A 200 -6.47 7.05 43.19
CA GLU A 200 -7.77 6.49 43.60
C GLU A 200 -7.67 5.57 44.84
N MET A 201 -6.54 4.90 45.07
CA MET A 201 -6.32 4.09 46.28
C MET A 201 -6.14 4.96 47.53
N GLU A 202 -5.46 6.11 47.42
CA GLU A 202 -5.26 7.03 48.54
C GLU A 202 -6.51 7.89 48.84
N ALA A 203 -7.36 8.13 47.84
CA ALA A 203 -8.59 8.92 48.00
C ALA A 203 -9.75 8.16 48.64
N ARG A 204 -9.60 6.86 48.95
CA ARG A 204 -10.58 6.08 49.72
C ARG A 204 -10.31 6.33 51.19
N PRO A 205 -11.08 7.18 51.90
CA PRO A 205 -10.92 7.29 53.34
C PRO A 205 -11.30 5.93 53.91
N GLU A 206 -10.42 5.35 54.73
CA GLU A 206 -10.72 4.20 55.57
C GLU A 206 -11.97 4.54 56.38
N LEU A 207 -13.14 4.11 55.89
CA LEU A 207 -14.39 4.15 56.62
C LEU A 207 -14.26 3.10 57.72
N ALA A 208 -14.04 3.62 58.92
CA ALA A 208 -14.09 2.95 60.21
C ALA A 208 -15.39 2.12 60.39
#